data_AF-A0A7X1E555-F1
#
_entry.id   AF-A0A7X1E555-F1
#
_cell.length_a   1.000
_cell.length_b   1.000
_cell.length_c   1.000
_cell.angle_alpha   90.00
_cell.angle_beta   90.00
_cell.angle_gamma   90.00
#
_symmetry.space_group_name_H-M   'P 1'
#
loop_
_entity.id
_entity.type
_entity.pdbx_description
1 polymer ?
#
loop_
_entity_poly.entity_id
_entity_poly.type
_entity_poly.pdbx_seq_one_letter_code
_entity_poly.pdbx_strand_id
1 'polypeptide(L)'
;MNMSELDALLVCLGNCGGAAAWPCLLHKLKTLPEEAEFSHVRALTMSIESLYARCPNGDVAPIVASILDREGYQGHVQLDVSDAQSALSENINENRVRDDTLRELHLARLLFHCGDHGQRGEVLLRQYAKDCRGHFARHANALLSR
;
A
#
# COMPACT_ATOMS: atom_id res chain seq x y z
N MET A 1 3.00 -15.73 10.73
CA MET A 1 3.16 -14.83 9.56
C MET A 1 4.65 -14.80 9.25
N ASN A 2 5.09 -15.18 8.06
CA ASN A 2 6.51 -15.10 7.70
C ASN A 2 6.81 -13.65 7.29
N MET A 3 7.75 -13.01 7.99
CA MET A 3 8.29 -11.68 7.68
C MET A 3 9.81 -11.81 7.70
N SER A 4 10.50 -11.07 6.82
CA SER A 4 11.94 -10.93 6.95
C SER A 4 12.28 -10.25 8.29
N GLU A 5 13.49 -10.45 8.79
CA GLU A 5 13.97 -9.75 9.99
C GLU A 5 13.87 -8.23 9.82
N LEU A 6 14.21 -7.72 8.63
CA LEU A 6 14.09 -6.30 8.31
C LEU A 6 12.64 -5.81 8.42
N ASP A 7 11.67 -6.54 7.85
CA ASP A 7 10.25 -6.16 7.90
C ASP A 7 9.72 -6.15 9.34
N ALA A 8 10.11 -7.16 10.13
CA ALA A 8 9.73 -7.23 11.54
C ALA A 8 10.30 -6.02 12.32
N LEU A 9 11.57 -5.66 12.10
CA LEU A 9 12.19 -4.50 12.72
C LEU A 9 11.53 -3.18 12.30
N LEU A 10 11.15 -3.04 11.02
CA LEU A 10 10.41 -1.86 10.54
C LEU A 10 9.06 -1.74 11.22
N VAL A 11 8.30 -2.84 11.33
CA VAL A 11 7.00 -2.85 12.04
C VAL A 11 7.19 -2.50 13.51
N CYS A 12 8.18 -3.08 14.20
CA CYS A 12 8.52 -2.72 15.58
C CYS A 12 8.88 -1.24 15.72
N LEU A 13 9.68 -0.69 14.80
CA LEU A 13 10.06 0.72 14.79
C LEU A 13 8.84 1.64 14.65
N GLY A 14 7.87 1.28 13.79
CA GLY A 14 6.62 2.04 13.64
C GLY A 14 5.71 1.98 14.86
N ASN A 15 5.64 0.83 15.53
CA ASN A 15 4.78 0.62 16.70
C ASN A 15 5.36 1.21 17.99
N CYS A 16 6.68 1.10 18.19
CA CYS A 16 7.33 1.46 19.45
C CYS A 16 8.20 2.73 19.36
N GLY A 17 8.56 3.16 18.14
CA GLY A 17 9.38 4.34 17.93
C GLY A 17 8.64 5.66 18.11
N GLY A 18 9.40 6.75 18.05
CA GLY A 18 8.91 8.13 18.03
C GLY A 18 9.42 8.90 16.81
N ALA A 19 9.33 10.23 16.81
CA ALA A 19 9.70 11.07 15.66
C ALA A 19 11.13 10.84 15.13
N ALA A 20 12.07 10.40 15.97
CA ALA A 20 13.44 10.05 15.56
C ALA A 20 13.51 8.85 14.58
N ALA A 21 12.43 8.07 14.44
CA ALA A 21 12.34 6.97 13.48
C ALA A 21 12.12 7.45 12.03
N TRP A 22 11.65 8.69 11.84
CA TRP A 22 11.27 9.20 10.52
C TRP A 22 12.38 9.15 9.47
N PRO A 23 13.63 9.59 9.76
CA PRO A 23 14.70 9.51 8.77
C PRO A 23 14.90 8.10 8.21
N CYS A 24 14.80 7.06 9.07
CA CYS A 24 14.92 5.66 8.65
C CYS A 24 13.75 5.22 7.77
N LEU A 25 12.50 5.45 8.22
CA LEU A 25 11.31 5.01 7.49
C LEU A 25 11.14 5.74 6.15
N LEU A 26 11.38 7.06 6.12
CA LEU A 26 11.32 7.83 4.88
C LEU A 26 12.43 7.43 3.92
N HIS A 27 13.64 7.13 4.42
CA HIS A 27 14.70 6.60 3.57
C HIS A 27 14.28 5.27 2.94
N LYS A 28 13.80 4.31 3.74
CA LYS A 28 13.35 3.01 3.23
C LYS A 28 12.21 3.11 2.24
N LEU A 29 11.25 4.01 2.47
CA LEU A 29 10.16 4.26 1.53
C LEU A 29 10.69 4.83 0.20
N LYS A 30 11.59 5.82 0.24
CA LYS A 30 12.19 6.44 -0.95
C LYS A 30 13.05 5.46 -1.76
N THR A 31 13.72 4.53 -1.08
CA THR A 31 14.61 3.53 -1.71
C THR A 31 13.91 2.20 -1.98
N LEU A 32 12.58 2.16 -1.99
CA LEU A 32 11.86 0.98 -2.48
C LEU A 32 12.33 0.66 -3.91
N PRO A 33 12.69 -0.60 -4.21
CA PRO A 33 13.08 -1.00 -5.56
C PRO A 33 11.94 -0.77 -6.55
N GLU A 34 12.25 -0.74 -7.85
CA GLU A 34 11.25 -0.58 -8.91
C GLU A 34 10.19 -1.68 -8.79
N GLU A 35 10.61 -2.94 -8.76
CA GLU A 35 9.73 -4.08 -8.44
C GLU A 35 9.83 -4.43 -6.95
N ALA A 36 9.01 -3.78 -6.13
CA ALA A 36 8.96 -4.07 -4.70
C ALA A 36 8.02 -5.25 -4.38
N GLU A 37 8.54 -6.18 -3.59
CA GLU A 37 7.78 -7.26 -2.98
C GLU A 37 6.62 -6.72 -2.14
N PHE A 38 5.43 -7.28 -2.33
CA PHE A 38 4.23 -6.89 -1.57
C PHE A 38 4.48 -6.97 -0.06
N SER A 39 5.15 -8.02 0.41
CA SER A 39 5.44 -8.24 1.83
C SER A 39 6.19 -7.06 2.48
N HIS A 40 7.16 -6.49 1.77
CA HIS A 40 7.96 -5.35 2.21
C HIS A 40 7.15 -4.04 2.19
N VAL A 41 6.36 -3.81 1.12
CA VAL A 41 5.46 -2.65 1.04
C VAL A 41 4.43 -2.68 2.16
N ARG A 42 3.86 -3.84 2.47
CA ARG A 42 2.94 -4.03 3.61
C ARG A 42 3.62 -3.67 4.93
N ALA A 43 4.83 -4.16 5.18
CA ALA A 43 5.54 -3.90 6.42
C ALA A 43 5.83 -2.39 6.61
N LEU A 44 6.29 -1.72 5.54
CA LEU A 44 6.54 -0.28 5.55
C LEU A 44 5.26 0.53 5.74
N THR A 45 4.19 0.23 5.01
CA THR A 45 2.92 0.96 5.13
C THR A 45 2.33 0.81 6.52
N MET A 46 2.28 -0.41 7.08
CA MET A 46 1.85 -0.65 8.46
C MET A 46 2.69 0.11 9.49
N SER A 47 4.02 0.10 9.32
CA SER A 47 4.95 0.81 10.20
C SER A 47 4.71 2.32 10.17
N ILE A 48 4.64 2.90 8.98
CA ILE A 48 4.47 4.34 8.77
C ILE A 48 3.12 4.82 9.27
N GLU A 49 2.02 4.12 8.97
CA GLU A 49 0.69 4.48 9.49
C GLU A 49 0.68 4.49 11.02
N SER A 50 1.26 3.45 11.63
CA SER A 50 1.31 3.31 13.10
C SER A 50 2.07 4.47 13.73
N LEU A 51 3.22 4.87 13.15
CA LEU A 51 3.99 6.00 13.64
C LEU A 51 3.29 7.34 13.36
N TYR A 52 2.71 7.51 12.16
CA TYR A 52 2.03 8.73 11.75
C TYR A 52 0.88 9.09 12.69
N ALA A 53 0.10 8.09 13.15
CA ALA A 53 -0.97 8.30 14.12
C ALA A 53 -0.49 8.93 15.46
N ARG A 54 0.79 8.76 15.81
CA ARG A 54 1.39 9.31 17.04
C ARG A 54 2.32 10.50 16.79
N CYS A 55 2.94 10.57 15.62
CA CYS A 55 3.96 11.55 15.24
C CYS A 55 3.79 11.94 13.76
N PRO A 56 2.75 12.71 13.37
CA PRO A 56 2.50 13.03 11.96
C PRO A 56 3.71 13.63 11.24
N ASN A 57 3.89 13.26 9.97
CA ASN A 57 4.97 13.78 9.13
C ASN A 57 4.46 14.04 7.70
N GLY A 58 4.55 15.30 7.26
CA GLY A 58 4.04 15.76 5.96
C GLY A 58 4.79 15.21 4.75
N ASP A 59 6.00 14.68 4.93
CA ASP A 59 6.79 14.13 3.81
C ASP A 59 6.24 12.80 3.28
N VAL A 60 5.41 12.09 4.07
CA VAL A 60 4.91 10.76 3.71
C VAL A 60 4.06 10.82 2.44
N ALA A 61 3.06 11.70 2.40
CA ALA A 61 2.10 11.76 1.30
C ALA A 61 2.74 12.01 -0.09
N PRO A 62 3.61 13.02 -0.29
CA PRO A 62 4.23 13.24 -1.60
C PRO A 62 5.16 12.08 -2.02
N ILE A 63 5.81 11.39 -1.09
CA ILE A 63 6.65 10.22 -1.42
C ILE A 63 5.78 9.04 -1.87
N VAL A 64 4.68 8.78 -1.18
CA VAL A 64 3.77 7.67 -1.55
C VAL A 64 3.10 7.96 -2.90
N ALA A 65 2.70 9.21 -3.15
CA ALA A 65 2.17 9.61 -4.44
C ALA A 65 3.17 9.34 -5.59
N SER A 66 4.46 9.66 -5.42
CA SER A 66 5.47 9.39 -6.45
C SER A 66 5.79 7.90 -6.63
N ILE A 67 5.61 7.07 -5.60
CA ILE A 67 5.70 5.60 -5.74
C ILE A 67 4.53 5.08 -6.59
N LEU A 68 3.31 5.58 -6.37
CA LEU A 68 2.15 5.22 -7.18
C LEU A 68 2.32 5.62 -8.66
N ASP A 69 3.11 6.64 -8.97
CA ASP A 69 3.41 7.05 -10.36
C ASP A 69 4.33 6.08 -11.12
N ARG A 70 4.95 5.11 -10.43
CA ARG A 70 5.79 4.11 -11.08
C ARG A 70 4.95 3.20 -11.98
N GLU A 71 5.56 2.77 -13.07
CA GLU A 71 4.96 1.79 -13.98
C GLU A 71 4.60 0.51 -13.21
N GLY A 72 3.37 -0.01 -13.42
CA GLY A 72 2.89 -1.22 -12.77
C GLY A 72 2.42 -1.08 -11.30
N TYR A 73 2.38 0.13 -10.73
CA TYR A 73 1.90 0.35 -9.35
C TYR A 73 0.42 0.69 -9.25
N GLN A 74 -0.24 0.96 -10.36
CA GLN A 74 -1.66 1.28 -10.43
C GLN A 74 -2.38 0.44 -11.49
N GLY A 75 -3.70 0.36 -11.37
CA GLY A 75 -4.57 -0.25 -12.38
C GLY A 75 -4.89 -1.71 -12.13
N HIS A 76 -4.80 -2.17 -10.88
CA HIS A 76 -5.05 -3.58 -10.51
C HIS A 76 -6.48 -3.83 -9.99
N VAL A 77 -7.36 -2.83 -10.10
CA VAL A 77 -8.79 -2.95 -9.80
C VAL A 77 -9.46 -3.84 -10.83
N GLN A 78 -10.30 -4.77 -10.37
CA GLN A 78 -11.06 -5.68 -11.22
C GLN A 78 -12.55 -5.44 -10.98
N LEU A 79 -13.28 -4.98 -11.99
CA LEU A 79 -14.68 -4.57 -11.85
C LEU A 79 -15.66 -5.71 -12.11
N ASP A 80 -15.23 -6.73 -12.86
CA ASP A 80 -16.03 -7.89 -13.16
C ASP A 80 -15.20 -9.18 -13.30
N VAL A 81 -15.87 -10.27 -13.69
CA VAL A 81 -15.24 -11.58 -13.87
C VAL A 81 -14.29 -11.60 -15.07
N SER A 82 -14.56 -10.80 -16.11
CA SER A 82 -13.72 -10.72 -17.29
C SER A 82 -12.36 -10.11 -16.93
N ASP A 83 -12.35 -9.01 -16.16
CA ASP A 83 -11.11 -8.39 -15.67
C ASP A 83 -10.27 -9.41 -14.86
N ALA A 84 -10.94 -10.16 -13.98
CA ALA A 84 -10.30 -11.18 -13.16
C ALA A 84 -9.69 -12.31 -14.01
N GLN A 85 -10.37 -12.74 -15.07
CA GLN A 85 -9.87 -13.78 -15.98
C GLN A 85 -8.69 -13.27 -16.83
N SER A 86 -8.76 -12.04 -17.33
CA SER A 86 -7.71 -11.44 -18.15
C SER A 86 -6.42 -11.17 -17.39
N ALA A 87 -6.49 -11.02 -16.07
CA ALA A 87 -5.32 -10.83 -15.21
C ALA A 87 -4.53 -12.13 -14.94
N LEU A 88 -5.15 -13.31 -15.13
CA LEU A 88 -4.51 -14.59 -14.83
C LEU A 88 -3.42 -14.92 -15.86
N SER A 89 -2.32 -15.49 -15.38
CA SER A 89 -1.31 -16.11 -16.23
C SER A 89 -1.47 -17.64 -16.26
N GLU A 90 -0.74 -18.30 -17.15
CA GLU A 90 -0.66 -19.77 -17.21
C GLU A 90 0.12 -20.39 -16.03
N ASN A 91 0.71 -19.56 -15.16
CA ASN A 91 1.48 -20.04 -14.02
C ASN A 91 0.55 -20.57 -12.91
N ILE A 92 0.65 -21.87 -12.63
CA ILE A 92 -0.13 -22.52 -11.55
C ILE A 92 0.23 -22.01 -10.15
N ASN A 93 1.40 -21.39 -9.97
CA ASN A 93 1.86 -20.77 -8.73
C ASN A 93 1.76 -19.24 -8.79
N GLU A 94 0.84 -18.70 -9.59
CA GLU A 94 0.68 -17.26 -9.75
C GLU A 94 0.32 -16.56 -8.43
N ASN A 95 1.13 -15.57 -8.07
CA ASN A 95 0.92 -14.68 -6.92
C ASN A 95 0.93 -13.20 -7.29
N ARG A 96 1.41 -12.83 -8.48
CA ARG A 96 1.58 -11.45 -8.95
C ARG A 96 0.28 -10.67 -8.96
N VAL A 97 -0.79 -11.23 -9.52
CA VAL A 97 -2.11 -10.57 -9.56
C VAL A 97 -2.55 -10.12 -8.16
N ARG A 98 -2.39 -11.00 -7.17
CA ARG A 98 -2.72 -10.70 -5.77
C ARG A 98 -1.73 -9.69 -5.19
N ASP A 99 -0.43 -9.89 -5.40
CA ASP A 99 0.62 -9.10 -4.79
C ASP A 99 0.63 -7.66 -5.33
N ASP A 100 0.40 -7.46 -6.63
CA ASP A 100 0.27 -6.16 -7.26
C ASP A 100 -0.99 -5.42 -6.78
N THR A 101 -2.13 -6.11 -6.73
CA THR A 101 -3.38 -5.57 -6.16
C THR A 101 -3.18 -5.12 -4.71
N LEU A 102 -2.59 -5.98 -3.88
CA LEU A 102 -2.39 -5.67 -2.47
C LEU A 102 -1.35 -4.56 -2.27
N ARG A 103 -0.31 -4.49 -3.12
CA ARG A 103 0.68 -3.41 -3.11
C ARG A 103 0.02 -2.06 -3.39
N GLU A 104 -0.76 -1.96 -4.46
CA GLU A 104 -1.52 -0.74 -4.80
C GLU A 104 -2.47 -0.35 -3.67
N LEU A 105 -3.26 -1.30 -3.14
CA LEU A 105 -4.24 -1.03 -2.10
C LEU A 105 -3.60 -0.55 -0.77
N HIS A 106 -2.45 -1.10 -0.38
CA HIS A 106 -1.73 -0.66 0.82
C HIS A 106 -1.15 0.75 0.64
N LEU A 107 -0.62 1.07 -0.54
CA LEU A 107 -0.11 2.41 -0.85
C LEU A 107 -1.25 3.44 -0.93
N ALA A 108 -2.36 3.11 -1.57
CA ALA A 108 -3.55 3.96 -1.64
C ALA A 108 -4.09 4.28 -0.25
N ARG A 109 -4.19 3.25 0.63
CA ARG A 109 -4.59 3.41 2.02
C ARG A 109 -3.62 4.31 2.80
N LEU A 110 -2.31 4.07 2.70
CA LEU A 110 -1.30 4.89 3.38
C LEU A 110 -1.40 6.35 2.92
N LEU A 111 -1.51 6.58 1.61
CA LEU A 111 -1.63 7.92 1.05
C LEU A 111 -2.87 8.63 1.58
N PHE A 112 -4.03 7.97 1.52
CA PHE A 112 -5.30 8.49 2.03
C PHE A 112 -5.20 8.87 3.51
N HIS A 113 -4.54 8.05 4.33
CA HIS A 113 -4.44 8.28 5.77
C HIS A 113 -3.40 9.36 6.15
N CYS A 114 -2.35 9.54 5.35
CA CYS A 114 -1.22 10.40 5.70
C CYS A 114 -1.21 11.78 5.02
N GLY A 115 -2.36 12.24 4.51
CA GLY A 115 -2.56 13.59 3.97
C GLY A 115 -3.01 13.66 2.51
N ASP A 116 -3.20 12.51 1.87
CA ASP A 116 -3.80 12.31 0.55
C ASP A 116 -3.37 13.31 -0.53
N HIS A 117 -2.06 13.35 -0.79
CA HIS A 117 -1.49 14.29 -1.74
C HIS A 117 -2.14 14.17 -3.13
N GLY A 118 -2.84 15.23 -3.55
CA GLY A 118 -3.56 15.28 -4.82
C GLY A 118 -4.86 14.46 -4.87
N GLN A 119 -5.44 14.09 -3.71
CA GLN A 119 -6.67 13.26 -3.59
C GLN A 119 -6.54 11.87 -4.24
N ARG A 120 -5.30 11.39 -4.42
CA ARG A 120 -5.01 10.20 -5.22
C ARG A 120 -5.35 8.92 -4.49
N GLY A 121 -5.08 8.86 -3.19
CA GLY A 121 -5.45 7.75 -2.31
C GLY A 121 -6.96 7.59 -2.27
N GLU A 122 -7.71 8.67 -2.07
CA GLU A 122 -9.18 8.62 -2.13
C GLU A 122 -9.70 8.12 -3.48
N VAL A 123 -9.18 8.64 -4.60
CA VAL A 123 -9.58 8.20 -5.95
C VAL A 123 -9.37 6.70 -6.15
N LEU A 124 -8.19 6.17 -5.78
CA LEU A 124 -7.90 4.74 -5.89
C LEU A 124 -8.81 3.90 -4.99
N LEU A 125 -9.03 4.33 -3.74
CA LEU A 125 -9.94 3.64 -2.83
C LEU A 125 -11.38 3.63 -3.37
N ARG A 126 -11.84 4.72 -4.02
CA ARG A 126 -13.17 4.76 -4.66
C ARG A 126 -13.29 3.81 -5.85
N GLN A 127 -12.20 3.53 -6.56
CA GLN A 127 -12.17 2.49 -7.59
C GLN A 127 -12.25 1.10 -6.95
N TYR A 128 -11.40 0.83 -5.95
CA TYR A 128 -11.42 -0.43 -5.22
C TYR A 128 -12.76 -0.71 -4.51
N ALA A 129 -13.49 0.32 -4.09
CA ALA A 129 -14.83 0.18 -3.51
C ALA A 129 -15.85 -0.49 -4.45
N LYS A 130 -15.54 -0.56 -5.76
CA LYS A 130 -16.35 -1.21 -6.81
C LYS A 130 -15.76 -2.55 -7.29
N ASP A 131 -14.66 -3.01 -6.69
CA ASP A 131 -13.97 -4.23 -7.12
C ASP A 131 -14.86 -5.48 -6.94
N CYS A 132 -14.90 -6.35 -7.95
CA CYS A 132 -15.71 -7.57 -7.94
C CYS A 132 -15.23 -8.57 -6.87
N ARG A 133 -13.96 -8.49 -6.46
CA ARG A 133 -13.38 -9.26 -5.37
C ARG A 133 -13.78 -8.58 -4.06
N GLY A 134 -14.95 -8.97 -3.54
CA GLY A 134 -15.63 -8.26 -2.45
C GLY A 134 -14.84 -7.99 -1.16
N HIS A 135 -13.69 -8.66 -0.93
CA HIS A 135 -12.80 -8.34 0.19
C HIS A 135 -12.04 -7.02 -0.01
N PHE A 136 -11.60 -6.70 -1.23
CA PHE A 136 -10.97 -5.40 -1.53
C PHE A 136 -12.00 -4.28 -1.49
N ALA A 137 -13.17 -4.49 -2.08
CA ALA A 137 -14.27 -3.53 -2.01
C ALA A 137 -14.71 -3.23 -0.58
N ARG A 138 -14.85 -4.26 0.27
CA ARG A 138 -15.20 -4.06 1.68
C ARG A 138 -14.13 -3.28 2.44
N HIS A 139 -12.85 -3.57 2.18
CA HIS A 139 -11.76 -2.84 2.80
C HIS A 139 -11.76 -1.35 2.41
N ALA A 140 -11.88 -1.06 1.12
CA ALA A 140 -11.90 0.31 0.63
C ALA A 140 -13.12 1.10 1.13
N ASN A 141 -14.32 0.52 1.10
CA ASN A 141 -15.52 1.14 1.66
C ASN A 141 -15.38 1.44 3.16
N ALA A 142 -14.75 0.53 3.93
CA ALA A 142 -14.52 0.74 5.35
C ALA A 142 -13.53 1.90 5.64
N LEU A 143 -12.59 2.18 4.73
CA LEU A 143 -11.69 3.33 4.84
C LEU A 143 -12.38 4.63 4.47
N LEU A 144 -13.16 4.63 3.39
CA LEU A 144 -13.88 5.80 2.89
C LEU A 144 -15.05 6.25 3.79
N SER A 145 -15.49 5.39 4.71
CA SER A 145 -16.58 5.68 5.65
C SER A 145 -16.08 6.14 7.04
N ARG A 146 -14.77 6.34 7.21
CA ARG A 146 -14.17 6.81 8.46
C ARG A 146 -14.20 8.32 8.60
#